data_AF-A0A661F1D6-F1
#
_entry.id   AF-A0A661F1D6-F1
#
_cell.length_a   1.000
_cell.length_b   1.000
_cell.length_c   1.000
_cell.angle_alpha   90.00
_cell.angle_beta   90.00
_cell.angle_gamma   90.00
#
_symmetry.space_group_name_H-M   'P 1'
#
loop_
_entity.id
_entity.type
_entity.pdbx_description
1 polymer ?
#
loop_
_entity_poly.entity_id
_entity_poly.type
_entity_poly.pdbx_seq_one_letter_code
_entity_poly.pdbx_strand_id
1 'polypeptide(L)'
;MAITAAMVKELRQRTGSGMMECKKALVEADGDLEAAIETMRKNGLAKADKKADRVAAEGCVIVKISDDGKRAVLVEVNSETDFLSKSDQFQAFAAEIAE
;
A
#
# COMPACT_ATOMS: atom_id res chain seq x y z
N MET A 1 4.29 -18.17 22.53
CA MET A 1 5.15 -18.87 21.55
C MET A 1 6.33 -17.97 21.19
N ALA A 2 7.52 -18.49 20.91
CA ALA A 2 8.65 -17.65 20.52
C ALA A 2 8.53 -17.26 19.02
N ILE A 3 8.28 -15.97 18.73
CA ILE A 3 8.27 -15.47 17.35
C ILE A 3 9.68 -15.54 16.77
N THR A 4 9.87 -16.36 15.74
CA THR A 4 11.18 -16.56 15.12
C THR A 4 11.48 -15.48 14.08
N ALA A 5 12.77 -15.20 13.84
CA ALA A 5 13.19 -14.27 12.81
C ALA A 5 12.75 -14.71 11.39
N ALA A 6 12.64 -16.03 11.17
CA ALA A 6 12.17 -16.58 9.91
C ALA A 6 10.70 -16.21 9.64
N MET A 7 9.83 -16.34 10.65
CA MET A 7 8.42 -15.96 10.53
C MET A 7 8.24 -14.47 10.24
N VAL A 8 9.03 -13.62 10.91
CA VAL A 8 8.99 -12.17 10.64
C VAL A 8 9.46 -11.85 9.22
N LYS A 9 10.50 -12.54 8.73
CA LYS A 9 10.99 -12.38 7.36
C LYS A 9 9.95 -12.82 6.34
N GLU A 10 9.30 -13.96 6.54
CA GLU A 10 8.25 -14.48 5.66
C GLU A 10 7.07 -13.52 5.59
N LEU A 11 6.56 -13.07 6.74
CA LEU A 11 5.46 -12.11 6.79
C LEU A 11 5.80 -10.80 6.09
N ARG A 12 7.03 -10.30 6.27
CA ARG A 12 7.52 -9.11 5.57
C ARG A 12 7.58 -9.30 4.06
N GLN A 13 8.02 -10.45 3.58
CA GLN A 13 8.07 -10.74 2.15
C GLN A 13 6.67 -10.79 1.52
N ARG A 14 5.68 -11.33 2.23
CA ARG A 14 4.29 -11.39 1.75
C ARG A 14 3.59 -10.03 1.76
N THR A 15 3.87 -9.19 2.74
CA THR A 15 3.11 -7.95 2.98
C THR A 15 3.84 -6.66 2.57
N GLY A 16 5.16 -6.72 2.34
CA GLY A 16 5.99 -5.54 2.13
C GLY A 16 6.14 -4.62 3.34
N SER A 17 5.59 -4.99 4.49
CA SER A 17 5.51 -4.11 5.68
C SER A 17 6.83 -4.02 6.47
N GLY A 18 6.90 -3.06 7.38
CA GLY A 18 8.07 -2.85 8.23
C GLY A 18 8.37 -4.04 9.14
N MET A 19 9.65 -4.30 9.42
CA MET A 19 10.10 -5.44 10.25
C MET A 19 9.43 -5.49 11.62
N MET A 20 9.37 -4.34 12.31
CA MET A 20 8.76 -4.26 13.64
C MET A 20 7.25 -4.40 13.62
N GLU A 21 6.60 -4.02 12.52
CA GLU A 21 5.16 -4.17 12.36
C GLU A 21 4.80 -5.65 12.16
N CYS A 22 5.57 -6.35 11.33
CA CYS A 22 5.45 -7.80 11.16
C CYS A 22 5.66 -8.54 12.49
N LYS A 23 6.70 -8.17 13.25
CA LYS A 23 6.95 -8.79 14.57
C LYS A 23 5.81 -8.53 15.56
N LYS A 24 5.30 -7.29 15.64
CA LYS A 24 4.17 -6.95 16.53
C LYS A 24 2.90 -7.71 16.15
N ALA A 25 2.57 -7.74 14.87
CA ALA A 25 1.40 -8.48 14.39
C ALA A 25 1.50 -9.98 14.67
N LEU A 26 2.69 -10.57 14.52
CA LEU A 26 2.92 -11.96 14.89
C LEU A 26 2.79 -12.21 16.40
N VAL A 27 3.21 -11.26 17.25
CA VAL A 27 3.01 -11.37 18.71
C VAL A 27 1.53 -11.28 19.06
N GLU A 28 0.78 -10.36 18.45
CA GLU A 28 -0.67 -10.19 18.67
C GLU A 28 -1.49 -11.38 18.15
N ALA A 29 -1.00 -12.04 17.09
CA ALA A 29 -1.61 -13.21 16.49
C ALA A 29 -1.06 -14.55 17.03
N ASP A 30 -0.30 -14.53 18.12
CA ASP A 30 0.31 -15.74 18.73
C ASP A 30 1.14 -16.60 17.75
N GLY A 31 1.70 -15.99 16.71
CA GLY A 31 2.50 -16.64 15.67
C GLY A 31 1.71 -17.14 14.46
N ASP A 32 0.39 -16.93 14.40
CA ASP A 32 -0.42 -17.22 13.21
C ASP A 32 -0.17 -16.17 12.12
N LEU A 33 0.36 -16.61 10.97
CA LEU A 33 0.68 -15.76 9.84
C LEU A 33 -0.56 -15.12 9.19
N GLU A 34 -1.65 -15.88 9.02
CA GLU A 34 -2.85 -15.38 8.35
C GLU A 34 -3.60 -14.39 9.26
N ALA A 35 -3.71 -14.72 10.55
CA ALA A 35 -4.28 -13.79 11.52
C ALA A 35 -3.42 -12.51 11.67
N ALA A 36 -2.09 -12.63 11.61
CA ALA A 36 -1.20 -11.47 11.58
C ALA A 36 -1.42 -10.59 10.34
N ILE A 37 -1.58 -11.18 9.15
CA ILE A 37 -1.87 -10.44 7.91
C ILE A 37 -3.18 -9.66 8.03
N GLU A 38 -4.25 -10.30 8.51
CA GLU A 38 -5.55 -9.63 8.66
C GLU A 38 -5.48 -8.50 9.70
N THR A 39 -4.74 -8.71 10.79
CA THR A 39 -4.50 -7.68 11.82
C THR A 39 -3.73 -6.50 11.23
N MET A 40 -2.70 -6.76 10.42
CA MET A 40 -1.93 -5.72 9.74
C MET A 40 -2.77 -4.94 8.73
N ARG A 41 -3.67 -5.60 8.01
CA ARG A 41 -4.59 -4.96 7.08
C ARG A 41 -5.50 -3.96 7.79
N LYS A 42 -6.12 -4.37 8.91
CA LYS A 42 -6.95 -3.48 9.74
C LYS A 42 -6.15 -2.30 10.31
N ASN A 43 -4.95 -2.56 10.82
CA ASN A 43 -4.07 -1.53 11.34
C ASN A 43 -3.54 -0.57 10.25
N GLY A 44 -3.41 -1.06 9.02
CA GLY A 44 -3.04 -0.28 7.84
C GLY A 44 -4.07 0.81 7.54
N LEU A 45 -5.36 0.48 7.62
CA LEU A 45 -6.45 1.46 7.44
C LEU A 45 -6.36 2.59 8.46
N ALA A 46 -6.21 2.25 9.75
CA ALA A 46 -6.08 3.26 10.81
C ALA A 46 -4.84 4.15 10.65
N LYS A 47 -3.76 3.65 10.02
CA LYS A 47 -2.59 4.46 9.68
C LYS A 47 -2.83 5.37 8.48
N ALA A 48 -3.58 4.90 7.49
CA ALA A 48 -3.99 5.71 6.34
C ALA A 48 -4.82 6.90 6.81
N ASP A 49 -5.78 6.68 7.71
CA ASP A 49 -6.61 7.75 8.31
C ASP A 49 -5.73 8.81 8.98
N LYS A 50 -4.73 8.40 9.77
CA LYS A 50 -3.79 9.34 10.42
C LYS A 50 -2.89 10.11 9.46
N LYS A 51 -2.77 9.66 8.21
CA LYS A 51 -1.99 10.32 7.15
C LYS A 51 -2.86 11.18 6.24
N ALA A 52 -4.19 11.04 6.29
CA ALA A 52 -5.10 11.73 5.38
C ALA A 52 -5.02 13.26 5.51
N ASP A 53 -4.68 13.78 6.69
CA ASP A 53 -4.51 15.23 6.93
C ASP A 53 -3.19 15.79 6.39
N ARG A 54 -2.29 14.94 5.88
CA ARG A 54 -1.01 15.39 5.34
C ARG A 54 -1.20 15.98 3.95
N VAL A 55 -0.46 17.05 3.67
CA VAL A 55 -0.48 17.67 2.34
C VAL A 55 0.28 16.79 1.35
N ALA A 56 -0.46 16.23 0.39
CA ALA A 56 0.06 15.51 -0.77
C ALA A 56 0.00 16.44 -2.00
N ALA A 57 1.03 17.26 -2.19
CA ALA A 57 1.08 18.26 -3.27
C ALA A 57 1.82 17.76 -4.53
N GLU A 58 2.46 16.60 -4.47
CA GLU A 58 3.07 15.93 -5.61
C GLU A 58 2.10 14.88 -6.18
N GLY A 59 2.49 14.17 -7.24
CA GLY A 59 1.67 13.08 -7.78
C GLY A 59 1.87 12.82 -9.26
N CYS A 60 0.84 12.27 -9.89
CA CYS A 60 0.75 12.18 -11.34
C CYS A 60 -0.69 12.39 -11.82
N VAL A 61 -0.81 12.74 -13.11
CA VAL A 61 -2.07 12.80 -13.84
C VAL A 61 -2.02 11.78 -14.96
N ILE A 62 -3.00 10.87 -15.00
CA ILE A 62 -3.13 9.84 -16.02
C ILE A 62 -4.33 10.17 -16.90
N VAL A 63 -4.13 10.06 -18.21
CA VAL A 63 -5.19 10.17 -19.22
C VAL A 63 -5.35 8.80 -19.86
N LYS A 64 -6.57 8.26 -19.86
CA LYS A 64 -6.90 7.08 -20.64
C LYS A 64 -8.05 7.38 -21.60
N ILE A 65 -7.89 6.94 -22.84
CA ILE A 65 -8.89 7.07 -23.90
C ILE A 65 -9.39 5.67 -24.23
N SER A 66 -10.71 5.50 -24.38
CA SER A 66 -11.29 4.22 -24.77
C SER A 66 -10.81 3.80 -26.15
N ASP A 67 -10.78 2.50 -26.42
CA ASP A 67 -10.30 1.94 -27.70
C ASP A 67 -11.05 2.51 -28.93
N ASP A 68 -12.33 2.87 -28.75
CA ASP A 68 -13.16 3.48 -29.78
C ASP A 68 -12.97 5.00 -29.94
N GLY A 69 -12.13 5.62 -29.11
CA GLY A 69 -11.83 7.05 -29.10
C GLY A 69 -12.96 7.95 -28.60
N LYS A 70 -14.05 7.38 -28.07
CA LYS A 70 -15.27 8.16 -27.72
C LYS A 70 -15.35 8.59 -26.27
N ARG A 71 -14.55 7.99 -25.39
CA ARG A 71 -14.51 8.31 -23.97
C ARG A 71 -13.08 8.56 -23.54
N ALA A 72 -12.92 9.48 -22.59
CA ALA A 72 -11.65 9.71 -21.93
C ALA A 72 -11.88 9.88 -20.44
N VAL A 73 -10.93 9.41 -19.65
CA VAL A 73 -10.86 9.59 -18.21
C VAL A 73 -9.55 10.31 -17.90
N LEU A 74 -9.63 11.30 -17.01
CA LEU A 74 -8.50 11.99 -16.41
C LEU A 74 -8.49 11.65 -14.92
N VAL A 75 -7.40 11.10 -14.42
CA VAL A 75 -7.23 10.77 -13.00
C VAL A 75 -6.02 11.50 -12.46
N GLU A 76 -6.21 12.30 -11.41
CA GLU A 76 -5.12 12.84 -10.60
C GLU A 76 -4.95 11.97 -9.35
N VAL A 77 -3.74 11.46 -9.13
CA VAL A 77 -3.37 10.71 -7.93
C VAL A 77 -2.22 11.42 -7.25
N ASN A 78 -2.48 11.99 -6.08
CA ASN A 78 -1.48 12.77 -5.34
C ASN A 78 -0.62 11.92 -4.39
N SER A 79 0.58 12.40 -4.11
CA SER A 79 1.54 11.85 -3.15
C SER A 79 2.24 12.95 -2.35
N GLU A 80 2.83 12.60 -1.20
CA GLU A 80 3.63 13.55 -0.40
C GLU A 80 4.95 13.93 -1.08
N THR A 81 5.52 13.05 -1.92
CA THR A 81 6.82 13.25 -2.58
C THR A 81 6.80 12.82 -4.04
N ASP A 82 7.67 13.41 -4.84
CA ASP A 82 7.81 13.14 -6.28
C ASP A 82 8.54 11.80 -6.56
N PHE A 83 9.42 11.36 -5.66
CA PHE A 83 10.10 10.07 -5.78
C PHE A 83 9.10 8.90 -5.77
N LEU A 84 8.02 9.01 -4.99
CA LEU A 84 6.97 7.99 -4.96
C LEU A 84 6.18 7.99 -6.27
N SER A 85 5.80 9.18 -6.77
CA SER A 85 5.00 9.28 -7.99
C SER A 85 5.72 8.74 -9.22
N LYS A 86 7.06 8.77 -9.24
CA LYS A 86 7.90 8.23 -10.32
C LYS A 86 8.14 6.71 -10.24
N SER A 87 7.67 6.03 -9.19
CA SER A 87 7.87 4.58 -9.04
C SER A 87 6.90 3.78 -9.91
N ASP A 88 7.37 2.66 -10.46
CA ASP A 88 6.55 1.76 -11.30
C ASP A 88 5.28 1.29 -10.60
N GLN A 89 5.36 1.03 -9.29
CA GLN A 89 4.22 0.60 -8.50
C GLN A 89 3.15 1.69 -8.39
N PHE A 90 3.54 2.96 -8.21
CA PHE A 90 2.60 4.08 -8.15
C PHE A 90 1.96 4.35 -9.51
N GLN A 91 2.76 4.31 -10.58
CA GLN A 91 2.27 4.48 -11.95
C GLN A 91 1.29 3.38 -12.35
N ALA A 92 1.58 2.12 -12.01
CA ALA A 92 0.67 1.00 -12.25
C ALA A 92 -0.64 1.15 -11.48
N PHE A 93 -0.59 1.56 -10.21
CA PHE A 93 -1.78 1.83 -9.41
C PHE A 93 -2.65 2.95 -9.99
N ALA A 94 -2.04 4.07 -10.39
CA ALA A 94 -2.77 5.19 -10.99
C ALA A 94 -3.39 4.81 -12.35
N ALA A 95 -2.71 3.98 -13.13
CA ALA A 95 -3.25 3.44 -14.39
C ALA A 95 -4.42 2.48 -14.14
N GLU A 96 -4.35 1.62 -13.12
CA GLU A 96 -5.44 0.70 -12.74
C GLU A 96 -6.71 1.46 -12.32
N ILE A 97 -6.57 2.61 -11.64
CA ILE A 97 -7.72 3.48 -11.32
C ILE A 97 -8.40 4.04 -12.58
N ALA A 98 -7.63 4.24 -13.66
CA ALA A 98 -8.10 4.83 -14.90
C ALA A 98 -8.69 3.82 -15.90
N GLU A 99 -8.66 2.51 -15.59
CA GLU A 99 -9.31 1.42 -16.34
C GLU A 99 -10.84 1.45 -16.24
#